data_AF-A0AAU3NG62-F1
#
_entry.id   AF-A0AAU3NG62-F1
#
_cell.length_a   1.000
_cell.length_b   1.000
_cell.length_c   1.000
_cell.angle_alpha   90.00
_cell.angle_beta   90.00
_cell.angle_gamma   90.00
#
_symmetry.space_group_name_H-M   'P 1'
#
loop_
_entity.id
_entity.type
_entity.pdbx_description
1 polymer ?
#
loop_
_entity_poly.entity_id
_entity_poly.type
_entity_poly.pdbx_seq_one_letter_code
_entity_poly.pdbx_strand_id
1 'polypeptide(L)'
;MHVPDGFINAPVSAVTGVVAAGAIAVSLRGARRELGGTSRSNEAESGGEKTAPLAGLVAAFIFAVQMLNFPVAAGTSGHLLGGALAAILVGPFTGVLCVSVVLLMQGILFADGGLTALGVNITDMAIVTTVVAYAVFRGLVKVLPRKRRSITVAAFVSALLSVPAAAAVFTLIYALGGTTDVPITKVATAMIGVHVLIGIGEATITALTVGAVIAVRPDLVYGARGLRQRLKLRVGGELVDAPAPALPVAARASRRKVWAVGLVTSLVLAGFVSFYASSSPDGLVKVAKDQGIDKNTKKHHTGDSPLAGYGVKNISDARLSGGLAGVIGVGVTAVAGSGIFWAVRRRRTADASPASLPEGV
;
A
#
# COMPACT_ATOMS: atom_id res chain seq x y z
N MET A 1 6.41 9.41 -7.33
CA MET A 1 7.76 8.81 -7.50
C MET A 1 7.78 7.81 -8.65
N HIS A 2 6.80 7.84 -9.54
CA HIS A 2 6.65 6.82 -10.55
C HIS A 2 7.71 7.01 -11.64
N VAL A 3 8.60 6.03 -11.76
CA VAL A 3 9.67 6.02 -12.74
C VAL A 3 9.08 5.75 -14.13
N PRO A 4 9.24 6.66 -15.10
CA PRO A 4 8.74 6.47 -16.46
C PRO A 4 9.60 5.48 -17.27
N ASP A 5 9.09 5.04 -18.41
CA ASP A 5 9.84 4.18 -19.32
C ASP A 5 11.07 4.91 -19.87
N GLY A 6 12.19 4.19 -19.98
CA GLY A 6 13.45 4.75 -20.49
C GLY A 6 14.28 5.55 -19.49
N PHE A 7 13.80 5.75 -18.26
CA PHE A 7 14.54 6.45 -17.20
C PHE A 7 15.71 5.64 -16.62
N ILE A 8 15.48 4.32 -16.53
CA ILE A 8 16.45 3.32 -16.12
C ILE A 8 16.70 2.37 -17.30
N ASN A 9 17.96 2.03 -17.53
CA ASN A 9 18.38 1.17 -18.63
C ASN A 9 17.77 -0.24 -18.52
N ALA A 10 17.68 -0.95 -19.65
CA ALA A 10 17.02 -2.24 -19.71
C ALA A 10 17.61 -3.29 -18.75
N PRO A 11 18.95 -3.42 -18.59
CA PRO A 11 19.52 -4.38 -17.64
C PRO A 11 19.09 -4.15 -16.18
N VAL A 12 19.17 -2.92 -15.69
CA VAL A 12 18.80 -2.61 -14.29
C VAL A 12 17.29 -2.71 -14.09
N SER A 13 16.49 -2.28 -15.07
CA SER A 13 15.04 -2.49 -15.08
C SER A 13 14.67 -3.99 -15.04
N ALA A 14 15.39 -4.85 -15.75
CA ALA A 14 15.18 -6.31 -15.70
C ALA A 14 15.56 -6.90 -14.34
N VAL A 15 16.71 -6.51 -13.77
CA VAL A 15 17.16 -6.97 -12.45
C VAL A 15 16.17 -6.56 -11.36
N THR A 16 15.74 -5.30 -11.34
CA THR A 16 14.70 -4.82 -10.41
C THR A 16 13.35 -5.52 -10.65
N GLY A 17 13.03 -5.90 -11.89
CA GLY A 17 11.91 -6.77 -12.22
C GLY A 17 11.99 -8.14 -11.57
N VAL A 18 13.16 -8.79 -11.57
CA VAL A 18 13.39 -10.06 -10.87
C VAL A 18 13.25 -9.91 -9.36
N VAL A 19 13.82 -8.83 -8.79
CA VAL A 19 13.67 -8.51 -7.35
C VAL A 19 12.21 -8.33 -6.98
N ALA A 20 11.46 -7.53 -7.77
CA ALA A 20 10.03 -7.32 -7.58
C ALA A 20 9.24 -8.62 -7.66
N ALA A 21 9.49 -9.47 -8.66
CA ALA A 21 8.84 -10.77 -8.81
C ALA A 21 9.12 -11.69 -7.61
N GLY A 22 10.38 -11.75 -7.14
CA GLY A 22 10.77 -12.51 -5.95
C GLY A 22 10.06 -12.01 -4.70
N ALA A 23 9.99 -10.69 -4.49
CA ALA A 23 9.30 -10.09 -3.36
C ALA A 23 7.78 -10.31 -3.41
N ILE A 24 7.17 -10.24 -4.59
CA ILE A 24 5.76 -10.60 -4.80
C ILE A 24 5.56 -12.08 -4.45
N ALA A 25 6.42 -12.99 -4.91
CA ALA A 25 6.31 -14.41 -4.59
C ALA A 25 6.40 -14.69 -3.09
N VAL A 26 7.34 -14.06 -2.39
CA VAL A 26 7.45 -14.11 -0.93
C VAL A 26 6.20 -13.52 -0.26
N SER A 27 5.72 -12.39 -0.77
CA SER A 27 4.55 -11.70 -0.22
C SER A 27 3.25 -12.47 -0.46
N LEU A 28 3.10 -13.19 -1.56
CA LEU A 28 1.99 -14.12 -1.81
C LEU A 28 1.98 -15.23 -0.76
N ARG A 29 3.14 -15.76 -0.36
CA ARG A 29 3.24 -16.77 0.71
C ARG A 29 2.95 -16.15 2.09
N GLY A 30 3.48 -14.95 2.36
CA GLY A 30 3.27 -14.24 3.62
C GLY A 30 1.82 -13.79 3.82
N ALA A 31 1.17 -13.26 2.79
CA ALA A 31 -0.21 -12.80 2.82
C ALA A 31 -1.20 -13.93 3.16
N ARG A 32 -0.91 -15.18 2.76
CA ARG A 32 -1.69 -16.36 3.17
C ARG A 32 -1.73 -16.53 4.70
N ARG A 33 -0.65 -16.14 5.40
CA ARG A 33 -0.55 -16.18 6.86
C ARG A 33 -1.26 -14.97 7.48
N GLU A 34 -1.09 -13.79 6.91
CA GLU A 34 -1.68 -12.54 7.42
C GLU A 34 -3.21 -12.48 7.30
N LEU A 35 -3.76 -12.95 6.18
CA LEU A 35 -5.19 -12.90 5.83
C LEU A 35 -6.03 -14.04 6.43
N GLY A 36 -5.39 -15.14 6.83
CA GLY A 36 -6.10 -16.35 7.24
C GLY A 36 -6.37 -16.48 8.74
N GLY A 37 -5.84 -15.58 9.57
CA GLY A 37 -5.97 -15.68 11.02
C GLY A 37 -5.24 -16.91 11.61
N THR A 38 -4.70 -16.77 12.82
CA THR A 38 -4.12 -17.87 13.60
C THR A 38 -5.19 -18.59 14.42
N SER A 39 -6.28 -19.04 13.80
CA SER A 39 -7.21 -19.98 14.43
C SER A 39 -7.10 -21.32 13.74
N ARG A 40 -6.40 -22.23 14.42
CA ARG A 40 -6.21 -23.63 14.07
C ARG A 40 -7.27 -24.47 14.77
N SER A 41 -8.53 -24.03 14.71
CA SER A 41 -9.69 -24.73 15.25
C SER A 41 -10.78 -24.74 14.19
N ASN A 42 -11.28 -25.93 13.89
CA ASN A 42 -12.36 -26.20 12.94
C ASN A 42 -13.55 -25.24 13.15
N GLU A 43 -13.73 -24.30 12.23
CA GLU A 43 -14.97 -23.53 12.07
C GLU A 43 -15.33 -23.51 10.57
N ALA A 44 -15.57 -24.70 10.06
CA ALA A 44 -16.34 -24.89 8.85
C ALA A 44 -17.83 -24.71 9.22
N GLU A 45 -18.26 -23.47 9.52
CA GLU A 45 -19.66 -23.04 9.43
C GLU A 45 -19.80 -21.54 9.81
N SER A 46 -20.37 -20.76 8.89
CA SER A 46 -21.04 -19.46 9.14
C SER A 46 -20.26 -18.13 9.34
N GLY A 47 -18.95 -17.98 9.15
CA GLY A 47 -18.35 -16.63 9.34
C GLY A 47 -16.99 -16.28 8.71
N GLY A 48 -16.27 -17.26 8.19
CA GLY A 48 -14.90 -17.09 7.69
C GLY A 48 -14.77 -16.36 6.35
N GLU A 49 -15.85 -16.06 5.63
CA GLU A 49 -15.84 -15.74 4.19
C GLU A 49 -15.13 -14.45 3.73
N LYS A 50 -14.76 -13.48 4.58
CA LYS A 50 -14.65 -12.07 4.09
C LYS A 50 -13.42 -11.25 4.51
N THR A 51 -12.23 -11.85 4.63
CA THR A 51 -10.96 -11.09 4.82
C THR A 51 -10.29 -10.66 3.52
N ALA A 52 -10.40 -11.43 2.43
CA ALA A 52 -9.90 -11.04 1.10
C ALA A 52 -10.54 -9.75 0.53
N PRO A 53 -11.86 -9.49 0.72
CA PRO A 53 -12.48 -8.22 0.34
C PRO A 53 -11.93 -6.99 1.06
N LEU A 54 -11.31 -7.15 2.24
CA LEU A 54 -10.72 -6.02 2.98
C LEU A 54 -9.35 -5.61 2.43
N ALA A 55 -8.54 -6.56 1.95
CA ALA A 55 -7.26 -6.23 1.31
C ALA A 55 -7.48 -5.55 -0.06
N GLY A 56 -8.45 -6.01 -0.85
CA GLY A 56 -8.87 -5.33 -2.08
C GLY A 56 -9.40 -3.91 -1.81
N LEU A 57 -10.16 -3.72 -0.73
CA LEU A 57 -10.60 -2.39 -0.30
C LEU A 57 -9.42 -1.48 0.10
N VAL A 58 -8.43 -2.01 0.81
CA VAL A 58 -7.24 -1.23 1.19
C VAL A 58 -6.42 -0.85 -0.04
N ALA A 59 -6.27 -1.73 -1.03
CA ALA A 59 -5.65 -1.38 -2.31
C ALA A 59 -6.41 -0.26 -3.03
N ALA A 60 -7.75 -0.33 -3.07
CA ALA A 60 -8.59 0.72 -3.66
C ALA A 60 -8.50 2.05 -2.90
N PHE A 61 -8.42 2.01 -1.58
CA PHE A 61 -8.19 3.19 -0.75
C PHE A 61 -6.82 3.80 -0.97
N ILE A 62 -5.77 2.98 -1.06
CA ILE A 62 -4.42 3.45 -1.37
C ILE A 62 -4.43 4.13 -2.74
N PHE A 63 -4.96 3.48 -3.78
CA PHE A 63 -5.12 4.08 -5.10
C PHE A 63 -5.82 5.45 -5.03
N ALA A 64 -6.95 5.54 -4.33
CA ALA A 64 -7.69 6.80 -4.19
C ALA A 64 -6.87 7.92 -3.55
N VAL A 65 -6.09 7.60 -2.50
CA VAL A 65 -5.25 8.58 -1.82
C VAL A 65 -3.99 8.91 -2.63
N GLN A 66 -3.46 7.98 -3.43
CA GLN A 66 -2.33 8.26 -4.33
C GLN A 66 -2.70 9.24 -5.44
N MET A 67 -3.98 9.36 -5.82
CA MET A 67 -4.44 10.41 -6.74
C MET A 67 -4.47 11.81 -6.11
N LEU A 68 -4.36 11.93 -4.79
CA LEU A 68 -4.40 13.20 -4.09
C LEU A 68 -3.00 13.82 -4.01
N ASN A 69 -2.56 14.39 -5.12
CA ASN A 69 -1.36 15.23 -5.13
C ASN A 69 -1.58 16.47 -4.26
N PHE A 70 -0.68 16.73 -3.32
CA PHE A 70 -0.68 17.94 -2.51
C PHE A 70 0.53 18.81 -2.86
N PRO A 71 0.41 20.15 -2.79
CA PRO A 71 1.53 21.04 -3.03
C PRO A 71 2.58 20.89 -1.91
N VAL A 72 3.85 20.90 -2.28
CA VAL A 72 4.96 20.71 -1.33
C VAL A 72 5.83 21.97 -1.29
N ALA A 73 6.75 22.12 -2.24
CA ALA A 73 7.66 23.26 -2.34
C ALA A 73 8.18 23.41 -3.78
N ALA A 74 8.61 24.61 -4.15
CA ALA A 74 9.26 24.90 -5.45
C ALA A 74 8.46 24.46 -6.70
N GLY A 75 7.12 24.57 -6.65
CA GLY A 75 6.26 24.15 -7.75
C GLY A 75 6.15 22.62 -7.92
N THR A 76 6.57 21.86 -6.91
CA THR A 76 6.51 20.40 -6.85
C THR A 76 5.27 19.95 -6.08
N SER A 77 4.62 18.89 -6.55
CA SER A 77 3.61 18.16 -5.78
C SER A 77 4.18 16.86 -5.24
N GLY A 78 3.50 16.31 -4.25
CA GLY A 78 3.74 14.96 -3.77
C GLY A 78 2.44 14.22 -3.59
N HIS A 79 2.49 12.91 -3.71
CA HIS A 79 1.39 12.03 -3.33
C HIS A 79 1.88 11.02 -2.31
N LEU A 80 0.92 10.34 -1.69
CA LEU A 80 1.18 9.21 -0.82
C LEU A 80 1.88 8.08 -1.63
N LEU A 81 2.93 7.47 -1.10
CA LEU A 81 3.47 6.21 -1.62
C LEU A 81 2.64 5.04 -1.05
N GLY A 82 2.25 5.12 0.22
CA GLY A 82 1.22 4.26 0.80
C GLY A 82 1.71 2.93 1.34
N GLY A 83 2.99 2.59 1.18
CA GLY A 83 3.57 1.37 1.72
C GLY A 83 3.51 1.28 3.25
N ALA A 84 3.70 2.40 3.96
CA ALA A 84 3.58 2.46 5.41
C ALA A 84 2.15 2.21 5.89
N LEU A 85 1.19 2.92 5.29
CA LEU A 85 -0.22 2.75 5.57
C LEU A 85 -0.68 1.32 5.31
N ALA A 86 -0.31 0.75 4.16
CA ALA A 86 -0.64 -0.63 3.78
C ALA A 86 -0.07 -1.62 4.81
N ALA A 87 1.22 -1.51 5.15
CA ALA A 87 1.89 -2.42 6.06
C ALA A 87 1.25 -2.43 7.46
N ILE A 88 0.82 -1.27 7.95
CA ILE A 88 0.25 -1.11 9.29
C ILE A 88 -1.21 -1.58 9.33
N LEU A 89 -1.98 -1.32 8.27
CA LEU A 89 -3.39 -1.74 8.20
C LEU A 89 -3.54 -3.24 7.95
N VAL A 90 -2.88 -3.79 6.92
CA VAL A 90 -3.12 -5.17 6.46
C VAL A 90 -1.97 -6.14 6.69
N GLY A 91 -0.78 -5.63 7.06
CA GLY A 91 0.44 -6.41 7.25
C GLY A 91 1.45 -6.16 6.14
N PRO A 92 2.77 -6.37 6.39
CA PRO A 92 3.83 -6.06 5.44
C PRO A 92 3.72 -6.87 4.14
N PHE A 93 3.41 -8.16 4.19
CA PHE A 93 3.34 -8.97 2.96
C PHE A 93 2.11 -8.61 2.13
N THR A 94 0.94 -8.49 2.78
CA THR A 94 -0.28 -8.05 2.13
C THR A 94 -0.15 -6.61 1.62
N GLY A 95 0.57 -5.76 2.35
CA GLY A 95 0.85 -4.37 1.98
C GLY A 95 1.66 -4.24 0.71
N VAL A 96 2.76 -5.00 0.58
CA VAL A 96 3.54 -5.07 -0.68
C VAL A 96 2.65 -5.47 -1.85
N LEU A 97 1.78 -6.48 -1.68
CA LEU A 97 0.85 -6.89 -2.72
C LEU A 97 -0.17 -5.80 -3.07
N CYS A 98 -0.74 -5.12 -2.07
CA CYS A 98 -1.70 -4.03 -2.29
C CYS A 98 -1.06 -2.93 -3.15
N VAL A 99 0.12 -2.43 -2.76
CA VAL A 99 0.80 -1.36 -3.50
C VAL A 99 1.25 -1.84 -4.88
N SER A 100 1.72 -3.08 -5.00
CA SER A 100 2.09 -3.65 -6.32
C SER A 100 0.89 -3.71 -7.28
N VAL A 101 -0.30 -4.09 -6.79
CA VAL A 101 -1.53 -4.10 -7.60
C VAL A 101 -1.90 -2.68 -8.03
N VAL A 102 -1.78 -1.71 -7.12
CA VAL A 102 -2.04 -0.29 -7.41
C VAL A 102 -1.11 0.21 -8.52
N LEU A 103 0.20 0.00 -8.38
CA LEU A 103 1.21 0.41 -9.38
C LEU A 103 0.98 -0.25 -10.74
N LEU A 104 0.58 -1.53 -10.76
CA LEU A 104 0.25 -2.23 -11.99
C LEU A 104 -0.97 -1.60 -12.69
N MET A 105 -2.04 -1.29 -11.93
CA MET A 105 -3.23 -0.64 -12.48
C MET A 105 -2.93 0.79 -12.96
N GLN A 106 -2.07 1.53 -12.24
CA GLN A 106 -1.61 2.87 -12.62
C GLN A 106 -0.84 2.84 -13.95
N GLY A 107 0.12 1.95 -14.11
CA GLY A 107 0.86 1.82 -15.37
C GLY A 107 -0.04 1.39 -16.53
N ILE A 108 -0.91 0.38 -16.34
CA ILE A 108 -1.74 -0.15 -17.43
C ILE A 108 -2.84 0.82 -17.86
N LEU A 109 -3.57 1.40 -16.91
CA LEU A 109 -4.77 2.18 -17.22
C LEU A 109 -4.46 3.66 -17.37
N PHE A 110 -3.63 4.20 -16.47
CA PHE A 110 -3.42 5.63 -16.31
C PHE A 110 -2.14 6.15 -16.94
N ALA A 111 -1.31 5.25 -17.51
CA ALA A 111 0.00 5.60 -18.04
C ALA A 111 0.89 6.32 -17.00
N ASP A 112 0.70 5.98 -15.73
CA ASP A 112 1.40 6.57 -14.60
C ASP A 112 2.43 5.59 -14.06
N GLY A 113 3.70 5.87 -14.38
CA GLY A 113 4.83 4.95 -14.21
C GLY A 113 4.99 3.95 -15.36
N GLY A 114 6.22 3.80 -15.84
CA GLY A 114 6.55 2.98 -17.00
C GLY A 114 6.31 1.48 -16.79
N LEU A 115 5.85 0.79 -17.84
CA LEU A 115 5.67 -0.67 -17.80
C LEU A 115 7.00 -1.42 -17.80
N THR A 116 8.00 -0.91 -18.52
CA THR A 116 9.37 -1.45 -18.51
C THR A 116 10.08 -1.11 -17.20
N ALA A 117 9.69 -0.01 -16.55
CA ALA A 117 10.16 0.40 -15.23
C ALA A 117 9.29 -0.15 -14.08
N LEU A 118 8.31 -1.01 -14.34
CA LEU A 118 7.39 -1.52 -13.31
C LEU A 118 8.13 -2.23 -12.17
N GLY A 119 9.20 -2.97 -12.49
CA GLY A 119 10.08 -3.60 -11.51
C GLY A 119 10.75 -2.59 -10.57
N VAL A 120 11.20 -1.46 -11.11
CA VAL A 120 11.76 -0.33 -10.34
C VAL A 120 10.69 0.25 -9.43
N ASN A 121 9.51 0.57 -9.98
CA ASN A 121 8.39 1.14 -9.23
C ASN A 121 7.93 0.25 -8.09
N ILE A 122 7.78 -1.06 -8.32
CA ILE A 122 7.41 -2.01 -7.26
C ILE A 122 8.53 -2.12 -6.23
N THR A 123 9.79 -2.19 -6.66
CA THR A 123 10.93 -2.29 -5.74
C THR A 123 10.98 -1.08 -4.81
N ASP A 124 10.87 0.12 -5.37
CA ASP A 124 10.99 1.35 -4.60
C ASP A 124 9.72 1.66 -3.78
N MET A 125 8.57 1.76 -4.46
CA MET A 125 7.34 2.26 -3.83
C MET A 125 6.51 1.18 -3.12
N ALA A 126 6.71 -0.11 -3.40
CA ALA A 126 6.02 -1.17 -2.66
C ALA A 126 6.95 -1.82 -1.63
N ILE A 127 8.13 -2.27 -2.04
CA ILE A 127 9.02 -3.03 -1.14
C ILE A 127 9.70 -2.12 -0.13
N VAL A 128 10.48 -1.12 -0.59
CA VAL A 128 11.30 -0.30 0.32
C VAL A 128 10.42 0.41 1.34
N THR A 129 9.37 1.10 0.89
CA THR A 129 8.49 1.82 1.81
C THR A 129 7.83 0.91 2.84
N THR A 130 7.35 -0.27 2.44
CA THR A 130 6.69 -1.20 3.37
C THR A 130 7.69 -1.84 4.33
N VAL A 131 8.86 -2.26 3.85
CA VAL A 131 9.89 -2.89 4.69
C VAL A 131 10.43 -1.89 5.71
N VAL A 132 10.82 -0.69 5.27
CA VAL A 132 11.34 0.35 6.17
C VAL A 132 10.27 0.77 7.17
N ALA A 133 9.05 1.08 6.72
CA ALA A 133 7.98 1.47 7.61
C ALA A 133 7.66 0.38 8.64
N TYR A 134 7.57 -0.88 8.22
CA TYR A 134 7.24 -1.97 9.12
C TYR A 134 8.37 -2.26 10.12
N ALA A 135 9.64 -2.19 9.70
CA ALA A 135 10.78 -2.35 10.59
C ALA A 135 10.80 -1.26 11.68
N VAL A 136 10.64 0.00 11.29
CA VAL A 136 10.54 1.15 12.21
C VAL A 136 9.34 0.98 13.15
N PHE A 137 8.18 0.66 12.60
CA PHE A 137 6.95 0.47 13.38
C PHE A 137 7.11 -0.62 14.44
N ARG A 138 7.71 -1.76 14.08
CA ARG A 138 7.96 -2.87 15.00
C ARG A 138 8.97 -2.51 16.08
N GLY A 139 10.03 -1.77 15.74
CA GLY A 139 10.97 -1.24 16.72
C GLY A 139 10.29 -0.32 17.73
N LEU A 140 9.51 0.65 17.25
CA LEU A 140 8.80 1.61 18.07
C LEU A 140 7.75 0.96 18.99
N VAL A 141 6.95 0.03 18.47
CA VAL A 141 5.92 -0.66 19.29
C VAL A 141 6.55 -1.60 20.33
N LYS A 142 7.83 -1.99 20.17
CA LYS A 142 8.55 -2.75 21.19
C LYS A 142 8.94 -1.91 22.40
N VAL A 143 9.20 -0.61 22.21
CA VAL A 143 9.67 0.31 23.26
C VAL A 143 8.58 1.24 23.81
N LEU A 144 7.59 1.59 22.98
CA LEU A 144 6.49 2.48 23.39
C LEU A 144 5.45 1.75 24.25
N PRO A 145 4.73 2.47 25.14
CA PRO A 145 3.63 1.90 25.91
C PRO A 145 2.55 1.30 25.01
N ARG A 146 1.87 0.24 25.44
CA ARG A 146 0.77 -0.39 24.68
C ARG A 146 -0.54 0.42 24.75
N LYS A 147 -0.55 1.60 24.11
CA LYS A 147 -1.70 2.51 24.02
C LYS A 147 -2.04 2.80 22.56
N ARG A 148 -3.29 3.19 22.26
CA ARG A 148 -3.74 3.56 20.90
C ARG A 148 -2.89 4.69 20.31
N ARG A 149 -2.59 5.72 21.12
CA ARG A 149 -1.73 6.85 20.72
C ARG A 149 -0.34 6.39 20.30
N SER A 150 0.22 5.38 20.95
CA SER A 150 1.55 4.84 20.60
C SER A 150 1.56 4.23 19.20
N ILE A 151 0.46 3.60 18.77
CA ILE A 151 0.34 3.08 17.41
C ILE A 151 0.27 4.22 16.39
N THR A 152 -0.54 5.24 16.66
CA THR A 152 -0.65 6.40 15.77
C THR A 152 0.69 7.13 15.63
N VAL A 153 1.42 7.32 16.72
CA VAL A 153 2.78 7.91 16.71
C VAL A 153 3.77 7.01 15.99
N ALA A 154 3.75 5.70 16.25
CA ALA A 154 4.61 4.75 15.54
C ALA A 154 4.32 4.75 14.03
N ALA A 155 3.05 4.85 13.63
CA ALA A 155 2.64 4.95 12.24
C ALA A 155 3.15 6.23 11.58
N PHE A 156 3.04 7.37 12.26
CA PHE A 156 3.57 8.65 11.80
C PHE A 156 5.08 8.56 11.53
N VAL A 157 5.87 8.14 12.51
CA VAL A 157 7.33 8.06 12.39
C VAL A 157 7.75 7.06 11.31
N SER A 158 7.05 5.93 11.21
CA SER A 158 7.33 4.90 10.20
C SER A 158 7.10 5.41 8.78
N ALA A 159 5.99 6.12 8.56
CA ALA A 159 5.69 6.75 7.27
C ALA A 159 6.70 7.85 6.93
N LEU A 160 7.00 8.74 7.89
CA LEU A 160 7.96 9.84 7.73
C LEU A 160 9.34 9.34 7.27
N LEU A 161 9.82 8.23 7.82
CA LEU A 161 11.12 7.67 7.47
C LEU A 161 11.10 6.82 6.19
N SER A 162 9.96 6.22 5.85
CA SER A 162 9.86 5.34 4.69
C SER A 162 9.98 6.06 3.34
N VAL A 163 9.47 7.29 3.24
CA VAL A 163 9.46 8.07 1.98
C VAL A 163 10.87 8.55 1.60
N PRO A 164 11.67 9.17 2.50
CA PRO A 164 13.07 9.50 2.20
C PRO A 164 13.93 8.26 1.96
N ALA A 165 13.64 7.14 2.62
CA ALA A 165 14.35 5.89 2.39
C ALA A 165 14.11 5.36 0.95
N ALA A 166 12.88 5.43 0.45
CA ALA A 166 12.59 5.14 -0.95
C ALA A 166 13.34 6.11 -1.88
N ALA A 167 13.30 7.42 -1.64
CA ALA A 167 14.05 8.38 -2.46
C ALA A 167 15.58 8.09 -2.50
N ALA A 168 16.16 7.64 -1.39
CA ALA A 168 17.55 7.21 -1.33
C ALA A 168 17.79 5.92 -2.12
N VAL A 169 16.90 4.92 -2.03
CA VAL A 169 17.00 3.69 -2.83
C VAL A 169 16.81 3.96 -4.31
N PHE A 170 15.85 4.79 -4.70
CA PHE A 170 15.72 5.25 -6.08
C PHE A 170 17.02 5.88 -6.59
N THR A 171 17.66 6.73 -5.79
CA THR A 171 18.96 7.34 -6.14
C THR A 171 20.03 6.27 -6.37
N LEU A 172 20.07 5.20 -5.56
CA LEU A 172 20.99 4.08 -5.77
C LEU A 172 20.67 3.31 -7.07
N ILE A 173 19.39 3.06 -7.36
CA ILE A 173 18.97 2.42 -8.62
C ILE A 173 19.39 3.29 -9.82
N TYR A 174 19.21 4.61 -9.70
CA TYR A 174 19.66 5.56 -10.71
C TYR A 174 21.19 5.57 -10.88
N ALA A 175 21.97 5.45 -9.79
CA ALA A 175 23.42 5.33 -9.90
C ALA A 175 23.87 4.08 -10.68
N LEU A 176 23.10 2.99 -10.59
CA LEU A 176 23.40 1.73 -11.27
C LEU A 176 22.96 1.72 -12.73
N GLY A 177 21.89 2.42 -13.08
CA GLY A 177 21.27 2.28 -14.41
C GLY A 177 20.56 3.50 -14.96
N GLY A 178 20.75 4.69 -14.39
CA GLY A 178 20.22 5.94 -14.91
C GLY A 178 20.71 6.18 -16.34
N THR A 179 19.80 6.60 -17.21
CA THR A 179 20.10 6.78 -18.64
C THR A 179 20.70 8.13 -18.98
N THR A 180 20.84 9.03 -18.01
CA THR A 180 21.39 10.38 -18.21
C THR A 180 22.56 10.63 -17.27
N ASP A 181 23.53 11.40 -17.76
CA ASP A 181 24.77 11.68 -17.02
C ASP A 181 24.60 12.89 -16.08
N VAL A 182 23.78 12.69 -15.04
CA VAL A 182 23.56 13.69 -13.99
C VAL A 182 24.33 13.25 -12.74
N PRO A 183 25.15 14.14 -12.13
CA PRO A 183 25.92 13.81 -10.94
C PRO A 183 25.02 13.27 -9.82
N ILE A 184 25.42 12.13 -9.24
CA ILE A 184 24.56 11.42 -8.29
C ILE A 184 24.23 12.23 -7.04
N THR A 185 25.16 13.07 -6.58
CA THR A 185 24.96 13.97 -5.45
C THR A 185 23.84 14.97 -5.71
N LYS A 186 23.67 15.44 -6.95
CA LYS A 186 22.57 16.35 -7.33
C LYS A 186 21.23 15.62 -7.29
N VAL A 187 21.17 14.41 -7.85
CA VAL A 187 19.98 13.56 -7.81
C VAL A 187 19.61 13.23 -6.36
N ALA A 188 20.59 12.80 -5.54
CA ALA A 188 20.40 12.48 -4.13
C ALA A 188 19.84 13.65 -3.34
N THR A 189 20.47 14.83 -3.47
CA THR A 189 20.06 16.03 -2.73
C THR A 189 18.65 16.46 -3.10
N ALA A 190 18.34 16.47 -4.40
CA ALA A 190 17.03 16.88 -4.89
C ALA A 190 15.94 15.87 -4.52
N MET A 191 16.19 14.57 -4.73
CA MET A 191 15.24 13.51 -4.41
C MET A 191 14.99 13.44 -2.90
N ILE A 192 16.02 13.31 -2.08
CA ILE A 192 15.82 13.19 -0.61
C ILE A 192 15.19 14.46 -0.05
N GLY A 193 15.63 15.65 -0.48
CA GLY A 193 15.13 16.93 0.01
C GLY A 193 13.62 17.10 -0.17
N VAL A 194 13.13 16.91 -1.41
CA VAL A 194 11.69 17.01 -1.69
C VAL A 194 10.91 15.90 -0.97
N HIS A 195 11.45 14.68 -0.92
CA HIS A 195 10.74 13.53 -0.35
C HIS A 195 10.70 13.51 1.18
N VAL A 196 11.56 14.27 1.87
CA VAL A 196 11.39 14.55 3.31
C VAL A 196 10.12 15.37 3.54
N LEU A 197 9.85 16.38 2.72
CA LEU A 197 8.64 17.19 2.84
C LEU A 197 7.38 16.39 2.46
N ILE A 198 7.46 15.58 1.39
CA ILE A 198 6.38 14.63 1.04
C ILE A 198 6.13 13.65 2.19
N GLY A 199 7.19 13.17 2.82
CA GLY A 199 7.14 12.27 3.97
C GLY A 199 6.35 12.83 5.16
N ILE A 200 6.36 14.16 5.39
CA ILE A 200 5.54 14.80 6.43
C ILE A 200 4.04 14.69 6.09
N GLY A 201 3.68 14.93 4.84
CA GLY A 201 2.30 14.76 4.35
C GLY A 201 1.84 13.31 4.48
N GLU A 202 2.66 12.35 4.02
CA GLU A 202 2.36 10.93 4.13
C GLU A 202 2.27 10.45 5.58
N ALA A 203 3.15 10.93 6.47
CA ALA A 203 3.10 10.63 7.89
C ALA A 203 1.80 11.11 8.54
N THR A 204 1.36 12.32 8.19
CA THR A 204 0.11 12.91 8.68
C THR A 204 -1.09 12.11 8.21
N ILE A 205 -1.20 11.83 6.90
CA ILE A 205 -2.29 11.05 6.32
C ILE A 205 -2.32 9.63 6.90
N THR A 206 -1.15 8.99 7.03
CA THR A 206 -1.03 7.64 7.60
C THR A 206 -1.47 7.62 9.06
N ALA A 207 -1.01 8.56 9.88
CA ALA A 207 -1.37 8.65 11.29
C ALA A 207 -2.88 8.92 11.48
N LEU A 208 -3.46 9.84 10.71
CA LEU A 208 -4.89 10.13 10.77
C LEU A 208 -5.73 8.92 10.34
N THR A 209 -5.34 8.26 9.24
CA THR A 209 -6.06 7.08 8.72
C THR A 209 -5.98 5.93 9.71
N VAL A 210 -4.77 5.58 10.17
CA VAL A 210 -4.57 4.50 11.15
C VAL A 210 -5.29 4.84 12.46
N GLY A 211 -5.21 6.08 12.93
CA GLY A 211 -5.90 6.55 14.14
C GLY A 211 -7.42 6.41 14.04
N ALA A 212 -8.01 6.85 12.91
CA ALA A 212 -9.45 6.73 12.67
C ALA A 212 -9.90 5.26 12.60
N VAL A 213 -9.15 4.39 11.90
CA VAL A 213 -9.48 2.97 11.83
C VAL A 213 -9.35 2.30 13.21
N ILE A 214 -8.33 2.64 14.01
CA ILE A 214 -8.19 2.12 15.38
C ILE A 214 -9.31 2.60 16.31
N ALA A 215 -9.79 3.83 16.12
CA ALA A 215 -10.88 4.37 16.94
C ALA A 215 -12.19 3.60 16.71
N VAL A 216 -12.48 3.22 15.46
CA VAL A 216 -13.74 2.56 15.07
C VAL A 216 -13.64 1.03 15.09
N ARG A 217 -12.54 0.46 14.58
CA ARG A 217 -12.31 -0.98 14.38
C ARG A 217 -10.83 -1.37 14.60
N PRO A 218 -10.35 -1.37 15.86
CA PRO A 218 -8.96 -1.73 16.17
C PRO A 218 -8.59 -3.17 15.79
N ASP A 219 -9.60 -4.03 15.57
CA ASP A 219 -9.44 -5.40 15.11
C ASP A 219 -8.98 -5.51 13.64
N LEU A 220 -9.21 -4.47 12.84
CA LEU A 220 -8.84 -4.44 11.44
C LEU A 220 -7.40 -4.00 11.21
N VAL A 221 -6.77 -3.33 12.18
CA VAL A 221 -5.40 -2.84 12.04
C VAL A 221 -4.41 -3.91 12.46
N TYR A 222 -3.67 -4.44 11.48
CA TYR A 222 -2.64 -5.45 11.70
C TYR A 222 -1.63 -5.03 12.77
N GLY A 223 -1.15 -3.78 12.71
CA GLY A 223 -0.22 -3.21 13.68
C GLY A 223 -0.77 -3.11 15.11
N ALA A 224 -2.10 -3.18 15.29
CA ALA A 224 -2.77 -3.08 16.59
C ALA A 224 -3.13 -4.43 17.24
N ARG A 225 -2.85 -5.56 16.57
CA ARG A 225 -3.20 -6.90 17.09
C ARG A 225 -2.63 -7.18 18.49
N GLY A 226 -1.51 -6.56 18.87
CA GLY A 226 -0.89 -6.68 20.20
C GLY A 226 -1.49 -5.79 21.31
N LEU A 227 -2.41 -4.86 21.01
CA LEU A 227 -3.09 -4.04 22.02
C LEU A 227 -4.21 -4.78 22.76
N ARG A 228 -4.70 -5.88 22.20
CA ARG A 228 -5.72 -6.71 22.85
C ARG A 228 -5.05 -7.52 23.95
N GLN A 229 -5.03 -6.97 25.16
CA GLN A 229 -4.62 -7.68 26.36
C GLN A 229 -5.53 -8.90 26.52
N ARG A 230 -4.97 -10.10 26.67
CA ARG A 230 -5.77 -11.25 27.09
C ARG A 230 -6.28 -10.95 28.50
N LEU A 231 -7.58 -11.07 28.70
CA LEU A 231 -8.18 -10.97 30.03
C LEU A 231 -7.54 -12.05 30.91
N LYS A 232 -7.21 -11.73 32.15
CA LYS A 232 -6.77 -12.70 33.15
C LYS A 232 -7.91 -12.90 34.14
N LEU A 233 -8.31 -14.14 34.37
CA LEU A 233 -9.27 -14.52 35.39
C LEU A 233 -8.52 -14.83 36.68
N ARG A 234 -9.08 -14.42 37.82
CA ARG A 234 -8.59 -14.89 39.11
C ARG A 234 -9.34 -16.17 39.48
N VAL A 235 -8.66 -17.31 39.46
CA VAL A 235 -9.21 -18.62 39.82
C VAL A 235 -8.42 -19.14 41.03
N GLY A 236 -9.08 -19.33 42.18
CA GLY A 236 -8.42 -19.80 43.39
C GLY A 236 -7.33 -18.88 43.96
N GLY A 237 -7.36 -17.58 43.65
CA GLY A 237 -6.33 -16.61 44.07
C GLY A 237 -5.19 -16.40 43.06
N GLU A 238 -5.03 -17.29 42.09
CA GLU A 238 -4.05 -17.13 41.00
C GLU A 238 -4.65 -16.44 39.77
N LEU A 239 -3.84 -15.62 39.10
CA LEU A 239 -4.19 -14.98 37.83
C LEU A 239 -3.89 -15.94 36.67
N VAL A 240 -4.93 -16.63 36.22
CA VAL A 240 -4.87 -17.52 35.05
C VAL A 240 -5.33 -16.75 33.82
N ASP A 241 -4.72 -16.99 32.65
CA ASP A 241 -5.24 -16.40 31.41
C ASP A 241 -6.69 -16.86 31.20
N ALA A 242 -7.60 -15.92 30.94
CA ALA A 242 -8.96 -16.26 30.59
C ALA A 242 -8.91 -17.21 29.37
N PRO A 243 -9.69 -18.32 29.38
CA PRO A 243 -9.98 -19.05 28.16
C PRO A 243 -10.35 -18.02 27.09
N ALA A 244 -9.81 -18.16 25.88
CA ALA A 244 -10.17 -17.26 24.79
C ALA A 244 -11.69 -17.16 24.79
N PRO A 245 -12.28 -15.96 24.99
CA PRO A 245 -13.72 -15.86 25.16
C PRO A 245 -14.33 -16.58 23.96
N ALA A 246 -15.22 -17.54 24.21
CA ALA A 246 -16.08 -18.10 23.16
C ALA A 246 -16.55 -16.90 22.37
N LEU A 247 -16.13 -16.83 21.10
CA LEU A 247 -16.01 -15.58 20.33
C LEU A 247 -17.13 -14.65 20.77
N PRO A 248 -16.85 -13.53 21.47
CA PRO A 248 -17.93 -12.62 21.81
C PRO A 248 -18.61 -12.36 20.47
N VAL A 249 -19.93 -12.55 20.39
CA VAL A 249 -20.70 -12.24 19.19
C VAL A 249 -20.36 -10.80 18.91
N ALA A 250 -19.35 -10.57 18.07
CA ALA A 250 -18.70 -9.28 17.99
C ALA A 250 -19.85 -8.37 17.60
N ALA A 251 -20.17 -7.40 18.47
CA ALA A 251 -21.28 -6.48 18.26
C ALA A 251 -21.27 -6.17 16.79
N ARG A 252 -22.33 -6.62 16.10
CA ARG A 252 -22.35 -6.93 14.66
C ARG A 252 -22.36 -5.61 13.88
N ALA A 253 -21.41 -4.72 14.15
CA ALA A 253 -21.00 -3.62 13.30
C ALA A 253 -20.59 -4.28 12.00
N SER A 254 -21.58 -4.37 11.12
CA SER A 254 -21.56 -5.24 9.96
C SER A 254 -20.29 -4.97 9.19
N ARG A 255 -19.49 -6.01 8.91
CA ARG A 255 -18.30 -5.88 8.06
C ARG A 255 -18.66 -5.24 6.71
N ARG A 256 -19.93 -5.38 6.28
CA ARG A 256 -20.49 -4.66 5.13
C ARG A 256 -20.53 -3.15 5.35
N LYS A 257 -20.87 -2.64 6.54
CA LYS A 257 -20.81 -1.21 6.86
C LYS A 257 -19.38 -0.67 6.77
N VAL A 258 -18.40 -1.37 7.34
CA VAL A 258 -16.99 -0.94 7.23
C VAL A 258 -16.54 -0.94 5.77
N TRP A 259 -16.87 -1.99 5.04
CA TRP A 259 -16.51 -2.10 3.64
C TRP A 259 -17.18 -1.03 2.79
N ALA A 260 -18.47 -0.77 3.01
CA ALA A 260 -19.23 0.29 2.35
C ALA A 260 -18.67 1.67 2.68
N VAL A 261 -18.39 1.96 3.96
CA VAL A 261 -17.79 3.25 4.37
C VAL A 261 -16.42 3.41 3.73
N GLY A 262 -15.56 2.40 3.79
CA GLY A 262 -14.25 2.47 3.15
C GLY A 262 -14.36 2.70 1.64
N LEU A 263 -15.25 1.99 0.95
CA LEU A 263 -15.43 2.12 -0.49
C LEU A 263 -15.98 3.51 -0.84
N VAL A 264 -17.00 3.98 -0.12
CA VAL A 264 -17.56 5.33 -0.30
C VAL A 264 -16.48 6.37 -0.05
N THR A 265 -15.68 6.24 1.01
CA THR A 265 -14.56 7.14 1.27
C THR A 265 -13.56 7.13 0.12
N SER A 266 -13.16 5.96 -0.40
CA SER A 266 -12.27 5.86 -1.57
C SER A 266 -12.86 6.54 -2.81
N LEU A 267 -14.14 6.33 -3.08
CA LEU A 267 -14.83 6.94 -4.22
C LEU A 267 -14.95 8.46 -4.07
N VAL A 268 -15.24 8.97 -2.87
CA VAL A 268 -15.28 10.42 -2.61
C VAL A 268 -13.89 11.04 -2.73
N LEU A 269 -12.85 10.38 -2.22
CA LEU A 269 -11.48 10.86 -2.35
C LEU A 269 -11.06 10.92 -3.83
N ALA A 270 -11.24 9.84 -4.58
CA ALA A 270 -10.82 9.77 -5.98
C ALA A 270 -11.72 10.57 -6.94
N GLY A 271 -13.02 10.63 -6.66
CA GLY A 271 -14.03 11.23 -7.54
C GLY A 271 -14.34 12.71 -7.28
N PHE A 272 -14.03 13.22 -6.08
CA PHE A 272 -14.36 14.59 -5.68
C PHE A 272 -13.17 15.32 -5.07
N VAL A 273 -12.49 14.74 -4.07
CA VAL A 273 -11.37 15.43 -3.40
C VAL A 273 -10.18 15.63 -4.35
N SER A 274 -9.99 14.70 -5.31
CA SER A 274 -9.00 14.81 -6.38
C SER A 274 -9.14 16.07 -7.24
N PHE A 275 -10.30 16.73 -7.27
CA PHE A 275 -10.49 18.01 -7.99
C PHE A 275 -9.63 19.14 -7.42
N TYR A 276 -9.25 19.02 -6.16
CA TYR A 276 -8.43 19.97 -5.43
C TYR A 276 -6.96 19.51 -5.35
N ALA A 277 -6.63 18.37 -5.97
CA ALA A 277 -5.26 17.90 -6.05
C ALA A 277 -4.41 18.84 -6.91
N SER A 278 -3.15 19.01 -6.52
CA SER A 278 -2.19 19.83 -7.25
C SER A 278 -1.88 19.20 -8.61
N SER A 279 -1.90 20.02 -9.66
CA SER A 279 -1.50 19.64 -11.02
C SER A 279 0.01 19.82 -11.26
N SER A 280 0.77 20.26 -10.26
CA SER A 280 2.23 20.34 -10.33
C SER A 280 2.84 18.95 -10.55
N PRO A 281 4.00 18.85 -11.23
CA PRO A 281 4.72 17.60 -11.36
C PRO A 281 5.11 17.04 -9.99
N ASP A 282 5.10 15.71 -9.88
CA ASP A 282 5.52 15.03 -8.65
C ASP A 282 7.01 15.24 -8.36
N GLY A 283 7.46 14.87 -7.15
CA GLY A 283 8.85 15.01 -6.72
C GLY A 283 9.88 14.46 -7.72
N LEU A 284 9.64 13.26 -8.27
CA LEU A 284 10.57 12.64 -9.21
C LEU A 284 10.55 13.36 -10.55
N VAL A 285 9.37 13.60 -11.11
CA VAL A 285 9.17 14.24 -12.42
C VAL A 285 9.70 15.67 -12.41
N LYS A 286 9.52 16.39 -11.29
CA LYS A 286 10.07 17.73 -11.15
C LYS A 286 11.59 17.73 -11.12
N VAL A 287 12.21 16.84 -10.32
CA VAL A 287 13.67 16.66 -10.31
C VAL A 287 14.17 16.23 -11.68
N ALA A 288 13.44 15.34 -12.36
CA ALA A 288 13.76 14.87 -13.69
C ALA A 288 13.88 16.02 -14.69
N LYS A 289 12.86 16.87 -14.72
CA LYS A 289 12.79 18.03 -15.61
C LYS A 289 13.85 19.07 -15.28
N ASP A 290 14.03 19.39 -13.99
CA ASP A 290 14.96 20.43 -13.55
C ASP A 290 16.43 20.02 -13.77
N GLN A 291 16.73 18.71 -13.74
CA GLN A 291 18.07 18.18 -13.96
C GLN A 291 18.30 17.64 -15.38
N GLY A 292 17.27 17.65 -16.23
CA GLY A 292 17.33 17.16 -17.62
C GLY A 292 17.46 15.63 -17.74
N ILE A 293 17.00 14.89 -16.74
CA ILE A 293 16.96 13.41 -16.72
C ILE A 293 15.84 12.87 -17.63
N ASP A 294 14.80 13.68 -17.84
CA ASP A 294 13.63 13.34 -18.66
C ASP A 294 13.90 13.24 -20.17
N LYS A 295 15.07 13.69 -20.65
CA LYS A 295 15.45 13.68 -22.08
C LYS A 295 15.38 12.30 -22.74
N ASN A 296 15.63 11.24 -21.97
CA ASN A 296 15.63 9.85 -22.45
C ASN A 296 14.34 9.10 -22.10
N THR A 297 13.31 9.79 -21.59
CA THR A 297 12.01 9.18 -21.34
C THR A 297 11.37 8.74 -22.65
N LYS A 298 10.75 7.56 -22.63
CA LYS A 298 10.03 7.00 -23.77
C LYS A 298 8.55 7.32 -23.67
N LYS A 299 7.87 7.39 -24.82
CA LYS A 299 6.41 7.45 -24.86
C LYS A 299 5.85 6.23 -24.12
N HIS A 300 4.91 6.47 -23.21
CA HIS A 300 4.29 5.41 -22.44
C HIS A 300 3.57 4.42 -23.37
N HIS A 301 3.75 3.11 -23.16
CA HIS A 301 3.14 2.06 -23.99
C HIS A 301 1.61 2.13 -24.02
N THR A 302 0.99 2.58 -22.93
CA THR A 302 -0.47 2.77 -22.80
C THR A 302 -0.86 4.25 -22.86
N GLY A 303 -0.03 5.13 -23.42
CA GLY A 303 -0.30 6.57 -23.50
C GLY A 303 -1.55 6.93 -24.31
N ASP A 304 -2.05 6.02 -25.15
CA ASP A 304 -3.29 6.19 -25.92
C ASP A 304 -4.53 5.58 -25.21
N SER A 305 -4.35 5.08 -23.97
CA SER A 305 -5.43 4.57 -23.12
C SER A 305 -6.54 5.61 -22.92
N PRO A 306 -7.82 5.19 -22.86
CA PRO A 306 -8.93 6.09 -22.52
C PRO A 306 -8.80 6.78 -21.15
N LEU A 307 -7.90 6.30 -20.27
CA LEU A 307 -7.68 6.81 -18.92
C LEU A 307 -6.27 7.41 -18.71
N ALA A 308 -5.47 7.56 -19.78
CA ALA A 308 -4.10 8.05 -19.67
C ALA A 308 -4.02 9.43 -19.00
N GLY A 309 -3.04 9.62 -18.10
CA GLY A 309 -2.84 10.85 -17.35
C GLY A 309 -3.98 11.16 -16.36
N TYR A 310 -4.74 10.15 -15.93
CA TYR A 310 -5.93 10.32 -15.09
C TYR A 310 -7.03 11.18 -15.73
N GLY A 311 -7.12 11.22 -17.05
CA GLY A 311 -8.23 11.83 -17.78
C GLY A 311 -9.06 10.80 -18.54
N VAL A 312 -10.36 11.00 -18.65
CA VAL A 312 -11.24 10.23 -19.54
C VAL A 312 -11.25 10.85 -20.94
N LYS A 313 -10.88 10.05 -21.93
CA LYS A 313 -10.91 10.45 -23.34
C LYS A 313 -12.29 10.98 -23.74
N ASN A 314 -12.31 12.09 -24.47
CA ASN A 314 -13.51 12.80 -24.94
C ASN A 314 -14.33 13.52 -23.84
N ILE A 315 -13.81 13.69 -22.62
CA ILE A 315 -14.38 14.59 -21.62
C ILE A 315 -13.46 15.80 -21.47
N SER A 316 -13.96 16.98 -21.88
CA SER A 316 -13.19 18.23 -21.89
C SER A 316 -13.09 18.91 -20.53
N ASP A 317 -14.07 18.69 -19.64
CA ASP A 317 -14.01 19.21 -18.28
C ASP A 317 -12.97 18.42 -17.48
N ALA A 318 -11.85 19.06 -17.17
CA ALA A 318 -10.72 18.43 -16.48
C ALA A 318 -11.10 17.84 -15.11
N ARG A 319 -12.02 18.47 -14.38
CA ARG A 319 -12.47 17.99 -13.07
C ARG A 319 -13.33 16.76 -13.25
N LEU A 320 -14.36 16.83 -14.09
CA LEU A 320 -15.24 15.70 -14.34
C LEU A 320 -14.47 14.49 -14.91
N SER A 321 -13.56 14.76 -15.84
CA SER A 321 -12.67 13.79 -16.46
C SER A 321 -11.78 13.11 -15.41
N GLY A 322 -11.11 13.90 -14.56
CA GLY A 322 -10.28 13.41 -13.46
C GLY A 322 -11.02 12.58 -12.42
N GLY A 323 -12.21 13.05 -11.99
CA GLY A 323 -13.03 12.35 -11.01
C GLY A 323 -13.57 11.04 -11.53
N LEU A 324 -14.04 11.02 -12.78
CA LEU A 324 -14.53 9.79 -13.40
C LEU A 324 -13.39 8.77 -13.57
N ALA A 325 -12.22 9.23 -14.02
CA ALA A 325 -11.02 8.41 -14.10
C ALA A 325 -10.66 7.81 -12.73
N GLY A 326 -10.74 8.61 -11.67
CA GLY A 326 -10.50 8.16 -10.29
C GLY A 326 -11.52 7.14 -9.79
N VAL A 327 -12.81 7.37 -10.04
CA VAL A 327 -13.89 6.41 -9.68
C VAL A 327 -13.69 5.07 -10.41
N ILE A 328 -13.38 5.11 -11.70
CA ILE A 328 -13.09 3.91 -12.48
C ILE A 328 -11.85 3.20 -11.91
N GLY A 329 -10.79 3.95 -11.62
CA GLY A 329 -9.56 3.40 -11.05
C GLY A 329 -9.76 2.72 -9.69
N VAL A 330 -10.55 3.33 -8.80
CA VAL A 330 -10.95 2.72 -7.51
C VAL A 330 -11.73 1.43 -7.74
N GLY A 331 -12.71 1.45 -8.65
CA GLY A 331 -13.50 0.27 -8.99
C GLY A 331 -12.66 -0.89 -9.52
N VAL A 332 -11.82 -0.62 -10.52
CA VAL A 332 -10.95 -1.64 -11.14
C VAL A 332 -9.94 -2.17 -10.14
N THR A 333 -9.31 -1.29 -9.34
CA THR A 333 -8.35 -1.69 -8.30
C THR A 333 -9.00 -2.54 -7.21
N ALA A 334 -10.23 -2.18 -6.79
CA ALA A 334 -10.99 -2.97 -5.81
C ALA A 334 -11.28 -4.38 -6.33
N VAL A 335 -11.70 -4.50 -7.61
CA VAL A 335 -12.00 -5.79 -8.25
C VAL A 335 -10.72 -6.62 -8.43
N ALA A 336 -9.67 -6.04 -9.03
CA ALA A 336 -8.40 -6.71 -9.28
C ALA A 336 -7.75 -7.17 -7.97
N GLY A 337 -7.65 -6.28 -6.99
CA GLY A 337 -7.13 -6.59 -5.66
C GLY A 337 -7.93 -7.70 -4.99
N SER A 338 -9.27 -7.57 -4.94
CA SER A 338 -10.13 -8.59 -4.33
C SER A 338 -9.99 -9.96 -5.00
N GLY A 339 -9.91 -10.00 -6.34
CA GLY A 339 -9.71 -11.22 -7.11
C GLY A 339 -8.38 -11.91 -6.79
N ILE A 340 -7.28 -11.14 -6.74
CA ILE A 340 -5.95 -11.65 -6.38
C ILE A 340 -5.95 -12.21 -4.96
N PHE A 341 -6.43 -11.45 -3.97
CA PHE A 341 -6.43 -11.89 -2.58
C PHE A 341 -7.35 -13.08 -2.33
N TRP A 342 -8.45 -13.18 -3.08
CA TRP A 342 -9.32 -14.35 -3.05
C TRP A 342 -8.63 -15.59 -3.61
N ALA A 343 -7.91 -15.47 -4.74
CA ALA A 343 -7.15 -16.57 -5.32
C ALA A 343 -6.01 -17.04 -4.40
N VAL A 344 -5.28 -16.10 -3.80
CA VAL A 344 -4.23 -16.38 -2.81
C VAL A 344 -4.77 -17.19 -1.63
N ARG A 345 -5.98 -16.85 -1.17
CA ARG A 345 -6.64 -17.54 -0.08
C ARG A 345 -7.11 -18.94 -0.47
N ARG A 346 -7.76 -19.10 -1.62
CA ARG A 346 -8.30 -20.40 -2.09
C ARG A 346 -7.24 -21.49 -2.22
N ARG A 347 -6.02 -21.14 -2.62
CA ARG A 347 -4.92 -22.11 -2.71
C ARG A 347 -4.52 -22.70 -1.34
N ARG A 348 -4.71 -21.97 -0.23
CA ARG A 348 -4.44 -22.48 1.12
C ARG A 348 -5.42 -23.58 1.54
N THR A 349 -6.70 -23.48 1.15
CA THR A 349 -7.70 -24.50 1.52
C THR A 349 -7.48 -25.81 0.77
N ALA A 350 -6.90 -25.76 -0.44
CA ALA A 350 -6.52 -26.96 -1.19
C ALA A 350 -5.29 -27.66 -0.58
N ASP A 351 -4.25 -26.89 -0.21
CA ASP A 351 -3.03 -27.41 0.45
C ASP A 351 -3.30 -27.98 1.86
N ALA A 352 -4.46 -27.66 2.46
CA ALA A 352 -4.88 -28.11 3.78
C ALA A 352 -5.92 -29.25 3.75
N SER A 353 -6.01 -30.00 2.64
CA SER A 353 -6.81 -31.23 2.62
C SER A 353 -6.30 -32.20 3.69
N PRO A 354 -7.18 -32.86 4.46
CA PRO A 354 -6.75 -33.78 5.49
C PRO A 354 -5.97 -34.92 4.83
N ALA A 355 -4.76 -35.16 5.30
CA ALA A 355 -4.12 -36.45 5.10
C ALA A 355 -5.16 -37.50 5.53
N SER A 356 -5.56 -38.36 4.58
CA SER A 356 -6.42 -39.50 4.83
C SER A 356 -5.85 -40.25 6.03
N LEU A 357 -6.59 -40.30 7.13
CA LEU A 357 -6.30 -41.23 8.21
C LEU A 357 -6.28 -42.62 7.58
N PRO A 358 -5.26 -43.47 7.85
CA PRO A 358 -5.31 -44.85 7.42
C PRO A 358 -6.55 -45.48 8.04
N GLU A 359 -7.45 -45.99 7.21
CA GLU A 359 -8.52 -46.85 7.67
C GLU A 359 -7.91 -48.16 8.19
N GLY A 360 -8.16 -48.45 9.48
CA GLY A 360 -7.95 -49.76 10.10
C GLY A 360 -6.54 -50.03 10.61
N VAL A 361 -6.41 -50.20 11.93
CA VAL A 361 -6.31 -51.50 12.64
C VAL A 361 -6.83 -51.31 14.06
#